data_AF-A0A396GL55-F1
#
_entry.id   AF-A0A396GL55-F1
#
_cell.length_a   1.000
_cell.length_b   1.000
_cell.length_c   1.000
_cell.angle_alpha   90.00
_cell.angle_beta   90.00
_cell.angle_gamma   90.00
#
_symmetry.space_group_name_H-M   'P 1'
#
loop_
_entity.id
_entity.type
_entity.pdbx_description
1 polymer ?
#
loop_
_entity_poly.entity_id
_entity_poly.type
_entity_poly.pdbx_seq_one_letter_code
_entity_poly.pdbx_strand_id
1 'polypeptide(L)'
;MRGNMSVVAVFIATLTFQMAISPPGGVRSVEENNKAQKGNILCADNALSELCPGEAALAIVYPADYYDFLLWNTICFISSLSVLLLLMISGIRWSHRFTMWLFSISMCFTLTSLLVTYRIAILMVTPVPVTGGINMDLLSTLLYIWIVFFGFLGLLPTVRIIIWNTK
;
A
#
# COMPACT_ATOMS: atom_id res chain seq x y z
N MET A 1 -16.22 -19.77 -3.79
CA MET A 1 -14.77 -19.44 -3.91
C MET A 1 -14.49 -18.05 -4.47
N ARG A 2 -15.15 -17.57 -5.56
CA ARG A 2 -14.96 -16.19 -6.08
C ARG A 2 -15.26 -15.09 -5.06
N GLY A 3 -16.31 -15.28 -4.24
CA GLY A 3 -16.68 -14.33 -3.17
C GLY A 3 -15.60 -14.10 -2.12
N ASN A 4 -14.88 -15.15 -1.70
CA ASN A 4 -13.82 -15.00 -0.70
C ASN A 4 -12.67 -14.13 -1.22
N MET A 5 -12.31 -14.26 -2.51
CA MET A 5 -11.23 -13.47 -3.10
C MET A 5 -11.64 -12.02 -3.37
N SER A 6 -12.90 -11.76 -3.76
CA SER A 6 -13.38 -10.37 -3.88
C SER A 6 -13.42 -9.68 -2.52
N VAL A 7 -13.82 -10.39 -1.45
CA VAL A 7 -13.81 -9.84 -0.08
C VAL A 7 -12.40 -9.45 0.34
N VAL A 8 -11.39 -10.30 0.08
CA VAL A 8 -9.99 -9.97 0.40
C VAL A 8 -9.50 -8.74 -0.39
N ALA A 9 -9.83 -8.63 -1.68
CA ALA A 9 -9.43 -7.47 -2.48
C ALA A 9 -10.13 -6.17 -2.01
N VAL A 10 -11.44 -6.21 -1.72
CA VAL A 10 -12.15 -5.07 -1.14
C VAL A 10 -11.54 -4.67 0.20
N PHE A 11 -11.19 -5.65 1.03
CA PHE A 11 -10.56 -5.41 2.32
C PHE A 11 -9.21 -4.70 2.16
N ILE A 12 -8.33 -5.21 1.29
CA ILE A 12 -7.03 -4.56 1.00
C ILE A 12 -7.24 -3.14 0.46
N ALA A 13 -8.15 -2.95 -0.49
CA ALA A 13 -8.43 -1.63 -1.06
C ALA A 13 -8.94 -0.64 -0.01
N THR A 14 -9.80 -1.12 0.91
CA THR A 14 -10.35 -0.33 2.01
C THR A 14 -9.27 0.05 3.01
N LEU A 15 -8.39 -0.89 3.36
CA LEU A 15 -7.26 -0.63 4.25
C LEU A 15 -6.29 0.39 3.65
N THR A 16 -5.92 0.25 2.37
CA THR A 16 -5.03 1.21 1.70
C THR A 16 -5.67 2.58 1.60
N PHE A 17 -6.98 2.64 1.31
CA PHE A 17 -7.73 3.89 1.28
C PHE A 17 -7.73 4.58 2.65
N GLN A 18 -8.01 3.82 3.72
CA GLN A 18 -7.98 4.32 5.09
C GLN A 18 -6.58 4.82 5.49
N MET A 19 -5.52 4.10 5.12
CA MET A 19 -4.14 4.52 5.37
C MET A 19 -3.75 5.80 4.62
N ALA A 20 -4.35 6.08 3.46
CA ALA A 20 -4.06 7.29 2.70
C ALA A 20 -4.74 8.53 3.28
N ILE A 21 -6.01 8.41 3.72
CA ILE A 21 -6.79 9.54 4.28
C ILE A 21 -6.55 9.75 5.78
N SER A 22 -6.06 8.73 6.46
CA SER A 22 -5.72 8.75 7.88
C SER A 22 -4.33 8.12 8.06
N PRO A 23 -3.29 8.82 7.59
CA PRO A 23 -1.93 8.29 7.61
C PRO A 23 -1.47 8.03 9.04
N PRO A 24 -0.51 7.09 9.21
CA PRO A 24 0.17 6.91 10.48
C PRO A 24 0.71 8.26 10.98
N GLY A 25 0.52 8.53 12.26
CA GLY A 25 0.84 9.80 12.94
C GLY A 25 -0.13 10.96 12.70
N GLY A 26 -1.22 10.71 11.98
CA GLY A 26 -2.36 11.60 11.92
C GLY A 26 -2.18 12.83 11.03
N VAL A 27 -3.28 13.55 10.89
CA VAL A 27 -3.35 14.83 10.18
C VAL A 27 -3.53 15.95 11.18
N ARG A 28 -3.00 17.14 10.89
CA ARG A 28 -3.25 18.29 11.74
C ARG A 28 -4.73 18.67 11.70
N SER A 29 -5.40 18.63 12.84
CA SER A 29 -6.75 19.16 12.99
C SER A 29 -6.74 20.69 12.93
N VAL A 30 -7.81 21.28 12.41
CA VAL A 30 -8.06 22.72 12.55
C VAL A 30 -8.21 23.01 14.04
N GLU A 31 -7.28 23.78 14.62
CA GLU A 31 -7.38 24.20 16.03
C GLU A 31 -8.48 25.26 16.17
N GLU A 32 -9.58 24.93 16.85
CA GLU A 32 -10.66 25.88 17.18
C GLU A 32 -10.37 26.74 18.43
N ASN A 33 -9.22 26.54 19.08
CA ASN A 33 -8.93 27.17 20.36
C ASN A 33 -8.27 28.55 20.20
N ASN A 34 -9.15 29.54 20.03
CA ASN A 34 -9.02 30.96 20.38
C ASN A 34 -7.78 31.34 21.22
N LYS A 35 -6.75 31.95 20.59
CA LYS A 35 -6.05 33.18 21.06
C LYS A 35 -4.88 33.66 20.18
N ALA A 36 -4.88 33.43 18.87
CA ALA A 36 -4.25 34.31 17.88
C ALA A 36 -4.80 33.90 16.52
N GLN A 37 -5.06 34.88 15.65
CA GLN A 37 -5.55 34.69 14.29
C GLN A 37 -7.07 34.43 14.14
N LYS A 38 -7.79 35.53 14.33
CA LYS A 38 -9.15 35.73 13.85
C LYS A 38 -9.18 35.53 12.33
N GLY A 39 -9.80 34.43 11.90
CA GLY A 39 -10.33 34.21 10.55
C GLY A 39 -9.29 34.14 9.45
N ASN A 40 -8.64 32.98 9.29
CA ASN A 40 -7.94 32.60 8.06
C ASN A 40 -7.59 31.10 8.13
N ILE A 41 -8.38 30.25 7.45
CA ILE A 41 -7.88 28.96 6.96
C ILE A 41 -6.88 29.32 5.86
N LEU A 42 -5.66 29.69 6.23
CA LEU A 42 -4.63 30.05 5.26
C LEU A 42 -3.51 29.02 5.29
N CYS A 43 -3.52 28.21 4.24
CA CYS A 43 -2.36 27.54 3.70
C CYS A 43 -2.02 28.24 2.39
N ALA A 44 -1.13 29.23 2.44
CA ALA A 44 -0.44 29.80 1.29
C ALA A 44 0.45 30.96 1.76
N ASP A 45 1.74 30.65 1.96
CA ASP A 45 2.92 31.37 1.47
C ASP A 45 4.10 31.14 2.44
N ASN A 46 5.01 30.27 2.00
CA ASN A 46 6.42 30.22 2.41
C ASN A 46 6.77 29.81 3.85
N ALA A 47 5.89 29.09 4.56
CA ALA A 47 6.26 28.44 5.80
C ALA A 47 6.61 26.95 5.56
N LEU A 48 7.84 26.67 5.16
CA LEU A 48 8.39 25.29 5.11
C LEU A 48 8.44 24.57 6.48
N SER A 49 7.95 25.22 7.55
CA SER A 49 8.02 24.73 8.93
C SER A 49 6.67 24.67 9.67
N GLU A 50 5.55 25.11 9.09
CA GLU A 50 4.23 25.00 9.74
C GLU A 50 3.33 24.01 9.02
N LEU A 51 3.02 22.90 9.70
CA LEU A 51 2.05 21.90 9.25
C LEU A 51 0.69 22.55 9.07
N CYS A 52 0.16 22.49 7.87
CA CYS A 52 -1.12 23.07 7.51
C CYS A 52 -2.29 22.17 7.93
N PRO A 53 -3.49 22.71 8.23
CA PRO A 53 -4.64 21.87 8.57
C PRO A 53 -4.96 20.88 7.44
N GLY A 54 -5.08 19.61 7.78
CA GLY A 54 -5.29 18.52 6.81
C GLY A 54 -4.01 17.90 6.23
N GLU A 55 -2.83 18.45 6.51
CA GLU A 55 -1.57 17.83 6.14
C GLU A 55 -1.16 16.73 7.12
N ALA A 56 -0.51 15.69 6.59
CA ALA A 56 -0.02 14.56 7.38
C ALA A 56 1.23 14.96 8.16
N ALA A 57 1.23 14.73 9.47
CA ALA A 57 2.36 15.12 10.33
C ALA A 57 3.68 14.47 9.89
N LEU A 58 3.62 13.21 9.46
CA LEU A 58 4.81 12.49 8.99
C LEU A 58 5.35 12.95 7.64
N ALA A 59 4.56 13.66 6.83
CA ALA A 59 5.06 14.24 5.59
C ALA A 59 6.15 15.29 5.84
N ILE A 60 6.11 15.98 6.99
CA ILE A 60 7.12 16.97 7.38
C ILE A 60 8.29 16.32 8.11
N VAL A 61 8.02 15.34 8.98
CA VAL A 61 9.07 14.70 9.79
C VAL A 61 9.95 13.76 8.95
N TYR A 62 9.37 12.97 8.05
CA TYR A 62 10.06 12.01 7.19
C TYR A 62 9.56 12.10 5.74
N PRO A 63 9.89 13.17 5.00
CA PRO A 63 9.32 13.41 3.68
C PRO A 63 9.66 12.32 2.65
N ALA A 64 10.88 11.78 2.70
CA ALA A 64 11.32 10.74 1.77
C ALA A 64 10.57 9.40 2.03
N ASP A 65 10.54 8.94 3.28
CA ASP A 65 9.85 7.70 3.65
C ASP A 65 8.33 7.84 3.45
N TYR A 66 7.77 9.04 3.66
CA TYR A 66 6.34 9.30 3.45
C TYR A 66 5.97 9.23 1.97
N TYR A 67 6.83 9.78 1.09
CA TYR A 67 6.65 9.68 -0.36
C TYR A 67 6.66 8.22 -0.81
N ASP A 68 7.64 7.43 -0.38
CA ASP A 68 7.72 6.01 -0.71
C ASP A 68 6.51 5.23 -0.16
N PHE A 69 6.11 5.51 1.07
CA PHE A 69 4.90 4.93 1.67
C PHE A 69 3.67 5.18 0.80
N LEU A 70 3.41 6.43 0.39
CA LEU A 70 2.27 6.76 -0.47
C LEU A 70 2.37 6.11 -1.84
N LEU A 71 3.56 6.04 -2.43
CA LEU A 71 3.78 5.41 -3.72
C LEU A 71 3.43 3.92 -3.66
N TRP A 72 3.97 3.18 -2.69
CA TRP A 72 3.67 1.76 -2.55
C TRP A 72 2.20 1.48 -2.17
N ASN A 73 1.61 2.35 -1.34
CA ASN A 73 0.21 2.25 -0.95
C ASN A 73 -0.74 2.47 -2.15
N THR A 74 -0.48 3.48 -2.98
CA THR A 74 -1.29 3.77 -4.18
C THR A 74 -1.17 2.66 -5.22
N ILE A 75 0.03 2.09 -5.41
CA ILE A 75 0.22 0.90 -6.25
C ILE A 75 -0.63 -0.27 -5.75
N CYS A 76 -0.60 -0.53 -4.44
CA CYS A 76 -1.40 -1.58 -3.82
C CYS A 76 -2.91 -1.34 -4.02
N PHE A 77 -3.37 -0.10 -3.82
CA PHE A 77 -4.76 0.30 -4.01
C PHE A 77 -5.23 0.10 -5.46
N ILE A 78 -4.49 0.63 -6.44
CA ILE A 78 -4.83 0.51 -7.87
C ILE A 78 -4.80 -0.96 -8.29
N SER A 79 -3.80 -1.71 -7.84
CA SER A 79 -3.69 -3.13 -8.16
C SER A 79 -4.86 -3.93 -7.54
N SER A 80 -5.29 -3.61 -6.32
CA SER A 80 -6.47 -4.22 -5.71
C SER A 80 -7.78 -3.84 -6.43
N LEU A 81 -7.93 -2.58 -6.85
CA LEU A 81 -9.04 -2.17 -7.70
C LEU A 81 -9.02 -2.91 -9.04
N SER A 82 -7.85 -3.11 -9.65
CA SER A 82 -7.74 -3.88 -10.90
C SER A 82 -8.24 -5.31 -10.70
N VAL A 83 -7.89 -5.95 -9.58
CA VAL A 83 -8.35 -7.28 -9.19
C VAL A 83 -9.87 -7.30 -8.98
N LEU A 84 -10.43 -6.27 -8.34
CA LEU A 84 -11.87 -6.12 -8.14
C LEU A 84 -12.61 -5.93 -9.44
N LEU A 85 -12.12 -5.06 -10.32
CA LEU A 85 -12.67 -4.86 -11.67
C LEU A 85 -12.63 -6.17 -12.45
N LEU A 86 -11.50 -6.88 -12.42
CA LEU A 86 -11.36 -8.21 -13.03
C LEU A 86 -12.29 -9.26 -12.40
N LEU A 87 -12.69 -9.13 -11.14
CA LEU A 87 -13.64 -10.06 -10.50
C LEU A 87 -15.10 -9.68 -10.76
N MET A 88 -15.44 -8.40 -10.67
CA MET A 88 -16.79 -7.82 -10.77
C MET A 88 -17.24 -7.68 -12.22
N ILE A 89 -16.47 -6.99 -13.06
CA ILE A 89 -16.80 -6.80 -14.49
C ILE A 89 -16.86 -8.15 -15.16
N SER A 90 -15.97 -9.05 -14.75
CA SER A 90 -15.77 -10.25 -15.52
C SER A 90 -17.05 -11.05 -15.56
N GLY A 91 -17.65 -11.57 -14.48
CA GLY A 91 -18.83 -12.47 -14.61
C GLY A 91 -18.64 -13.67 -15.57
N ILE A 92 -17.49 -13.71 -16.24
CA ILE A 92 -17.12 -14.45 -17.42
C ILE A 92 -16.66 -15.78 -16.87
N ARG A 93 -17.08 -16.83 -17.56
CA ARG A 93 -16.54 -18.16 -17.39
C ARG A 93 -15.04 -18.01 -17.69
N TRP A 94 -14.18 -18.08 -16.66
CA TRP A 94 -12.73 -18.04 -16.77
C TRP A 94 -12.25 -19.25 -17.57
N SER A 95 -12.45 -19.20 -18.88
CA SER A 95 -12.13 -20.26 -19.82
C SER A 95 -10.68 -20.15 -20.26
N HIS A 96 -10.18 -18.90 -20.36
CA HIS A 96 -8.86 -18.64 -20.89
C HIS A 96 -7.78 -18.61 -19.80
N ARG A 97 -6.79 -19.50 -19.96
CA ARG A 97 -5.71 -19.75 -18.99
C ARG A 97 -4.79 -18.55 -18.79
N PHE A 98 -4.66 -17.70 -19.81
CA PHE A 98 -3.88 -16.46 -19.75
C PHE A 98 -4.48 -15.44 -18.75
N THR A 99 -5.81 -15.35 -18.68
CA THR A 99 -6.47 -14.39 -17.78
C THR A 99 -6.34 -14.81 -16.32
N MET A 100 -6.42 -16.12 -16.03
CA MET A 100 -6.16 -16.67 -14.69
C MET A 100 -4.71 -16.42 -14.25
N TRP A 101 -3.77 -16.48 -15.19
CA TRP A 101 -2.37 -16.18 -14.94
C TRP A 101 -2.12 -14.71 -14.63
N LEU A 102 -2.66 -13.79 -15.44
CA LEU A 102 -2.59 -12.35 -15.17
C LEU A 102 -3.21 -12.00 -13.81
N PHE A 103 -4.33 -12.61 -13.47
CA PHE A 103 -4.97 -12.44 -12.17
C PHE A 103 -4.07 -12.89 -11.01
N SER A 104 -3.42 -14.05 -11.15
CA SER A 104 -2.49 -14.58 -10.15
C SER A 104 -1.26 -13.70 -9.96
N ILE A 105 -0.70 -13.13 -11.03
CA ILE A 105 0.43 -12.21 -10.96
C ILE A 105 0.01 -10.90 -10.29
N SER A 106 -1.15 -10.36 -10.68
CA SER A 106 -1.69 -9.14 -10.08
C SER A 106 -1.88 -9.31 -8.56
N MET A 107 -2.41 -10.45 -8.11
CA MET A 107 -2.52 -10.76 -6.68
C MET A 107 -1.19 -10.92 -5.95
N CYS A 108 -0.16 -11.48 -6.58
CA CYS A 108 1.18 -11.49 -5.97
C CYS A 108 1.69 -10.06 -5.80
N PHE A 109 1.51 -9.24 -6.84
CA PHE A 109 1.97 -7.86 -6.86
C PHE A 109 1.24 -6.96 -5.83
N THR A 110 -0.08 -7.12 -5.64
CA THR A 110 -0.83 -6.44 -4.57
C THR A 110 -0.29 -6.79 -3.19
N LEU A 111 -0.05 -8.08 -2.92
CA LEU A 111 0.43 -8.54 -1.61
C LEU A 111 1.86 -8.08 -1.34
N THR A 112 2.75 -8.11 -2.33
CA THR A 112 4.12 -7.61 -2.17
C THR A 112 4.15 -6.11 -1.93
N SER A 113 3.37 -5.33 -2.67
CA SER A 113 3.29 -3.87 -2.47
C SER A 113 2.68 -3.50 -1.11
N LEU A 114 1.65 -4.24 -0.66
CA LEU A 114 1.07 -4.07 0.67
C LEU A 114 2.11 -4.33 1.77
N LEU A 115 2.91 -5.37 1.61
CA LEU A 115 3.91 -5.76 2.60
C LEU A 115 5.08 -4.76 2.68
N VAL A 116 5.50 -4.22 1.53
CA VAL A 116 6.48 -3.10 1.48
C VAL A 116 5.90 -1.85 2.14
N THR A 117 4.64 -1.51 1.86
CA THR A 117 3.94 -0.38 2.49
C THR A 117 3.92 -0.54 4.02
N TYR A 118 3.60 -1.73 4.51
CA TYR A 118 3.59 -2.06 5.94
C TYR A 118 4.96 -1.87 6.61
N ARG A 119 6.03 -2.30 5.93
CA ARG A 119 7.41 -2.08 6.41
C ARG A 119 7.71 -0.60 6.61
N ILE A 120 7.43 0.21 5.59
CA ILE A 120 7.72 1.65 5.61
C ILE A 120 6.88 2.32 6.70
N ALA A 121 5.59 1.96 6.82
CA ALA A 121 4.72 2.47 7.88
C ALA A 121 5.26 2.22 9.29
N ILE A 122 5.77 1.00 9.56
CA ILE A 122 6.39 0.69 10.86
C ILE A 122 7.64 1.52 11.09
N LEU A 123 8.53 1.63 10.09
CA LEU A 123 9.74 2.46 10.20
C LEU A 123 9.41 3.90 10.58
N MET A 124 8.35 4.43 9.98
CA MET A 124 7.88 5.78 10.20
C MET A 124 7.21 5.99 11.57
N VAL A 125 6.46 5.01 12.07
CA VAL A 125 5.72 5.11 13.35
C VAL A 125 6.61 4.82 14.57
N THR A 126 7.63 3.98 14.41
CA THR A 126 8.37 3.43 15.56
C THR A 126 9.59 4.30 15.94
N PRO A 127 9.65 4.88 17.15
CA PRO A 127 10.75 5.75 17.55
C PRO A 127 12.04 4.97 17.81
N VAL A 128 13.18 5.58 17.44
CA VAL A 128 14.58 5.10 17.53
C VAL A 128 14.94 4.22 18.75
N PRO A 129 14.57 4.54 20.00
CA PRO A 129 14.90 3.71 21.17
C PRO A 129 14.24 2.32 21.15
N VAL A 130 13.11 2.15 20.48
CA VAL A 130 12.43 0.84 20.32
C VAL A 130 12.97 0.12 19.08
N THR A 131 13.36 0.87 18.06
CA THR A 131 13.94 0.37 16.80
C THR A 131 15.27 -0.35 16.99
N GLY A 132 16.03 -0.04 18.04
CA GLY A 132 17.23 -0.80 18.42
C GLY A 132 16.95 -2.18 19.00
N GLY A 133 15.72 -2.44 19.50
CA GLY A 133 15.29 -3.73 20.04
C GLY A 133 14.48 -4.58 19.05
N ILE A 134 13.80 -3.94 18.10
CA ILE A 134 13.24 -4.63 16.94
C ILE A 134 14.38 -4.82 15.95
N ASN A 135 14.83 -6.05 15.72
CA ASN A 135 15.77 -6.34 14.64
C ASN A 135 15.15 -5.91 13.31
N MET A 136 15.38 -4.67 12.87
CA MET A 136 14.91 -4.17 11.57
C MET A 136 15.43 -5.06 10.43
N ASP A 137 16.57 -5.71 10.66
CA ASP A 137 17.12 -6.77 9.83
C ASP A 137 16.19 -7.99 9.72
N LEU A 138 15.50 -8.38 10.79
CA LEU A 138 14.56 -9.51 10.77
C LEU A 138 13.35 -9.21 9.89
N LEU A 139 12.77 -8.02 10.01
CA LEU A 139 11.65 -7.62 9.19
C LEU A 139 12.08 -7.48 7.72
N SER A 140 13.25 -6.89 7.45
CA SER A 140 13.84 -6.83 6.11
C SER A 140 14.10 -8.23 5.52
N THR A 141 14.64 -9.15 6.32
CA THR A 141 14.94 -10.53 5.90
C THR A 141 13.65 -11.29 5.56
N LEU A 142 12.60 -11.15 6.38
CA LEU A 142 11.29 -11.75 6.12
C LEU A 142 10.67 -11.23 4.81
N LEU A 143 10.81 -9.94 4.51
CA LEU A 143 10.38 -9.38 3.23
C LEU A 143 11.12 -9.98 2.04
N TYR A 144 12.45 -10.10 2.14
CA TYR A 144 13.24 -10.73 1.09
C TYR A 144 12.83 -12.17 0.85
N ILE A 145 12.64 -12.96 1.93
CA ILE A 145 12.14 -14.33 1.83
C ILE A 145 10.75 -14.36 1.17
N TRP A 146 9.87 -13.44 1.53
CA TRP A 146 8.53 -13.33 0.94
C TRP A 146 8.57 -13.02 -0.54
N ILE A 147 9.38 -12.05 -0.97
CA ILE A 147 9.54 -11.67 -2.38
C ILE A 147 10.08 -12.85 -3.19
N VAL A 148 11.10 -13.56 -2.68
CA VAL A 148 11.67 -14.73 -3.35
C VAL A 148 10.63 -15.86 -3.46
N PHE A 149 9.88 -16.13 -2.39
CA PHE A 149 8.85 -17.16 -2.35
C PHE A 149 7.70 -16.88 -3.34
N PHE A 150 7.16 -15.66 -3.34
CA PHE A 150 6.09 -15.27 -4.26
C PHE A 150 6.58 -15.11 -5.71
N GLY A 151 7.83 -14.67 -5.90
CA GLY A 151 8.48 -14.68 -7.21
C GLY A 151 8.54 -16.10 -7.79
N PHE A 152 8.99 -17.07 -7.00
CA PHE A 152 9.01 -18.47 -7.41
C PHE A 152 7.60 -19.02 -7.70
N LEU A 153 6.63 -18.74 -6.83
CA LEU A 153 5.22 -19.13 -7.04
C LEU A 153 4.59 -18.50 -8.28
N GLY A 154 4.94 -17.27 -8.62
CA GLY A 154 4.49 -16.60 -9.85
C GLY A 154 5.15 -17.16 -11.10
N LEU A 155 6.43 -17.58 -11.01
CA LEU A 155 7.17 -18.15 -12.14
C LEU A 155 6.62 -19.51 -12.57
N LEU A 156 6.16 -20.37 -11.66
CA LEU A 156 5.64 -21.70 -12.00
C LEU A 156 4.45 -21.65 -13.00
N PRO A 157 3.40 -20.83 -12.79
CA PRO A 157 2.35 -20.56 -13.77
C PRO A 157 2.87 -19.99 -15.10
N THR A 158 3.88 -19.12 -15.07
CA THR A 158 4.46 -18.52 -16.29
C THR A 158 5.08 -19.59 -17.20
N VAL A 159 5.90 -20.47 -16.61
CA VAL A 159 6.60 -21.56 -17.32
C VAL A 159 5.59 -22.55 -17.88
N ARG A 160 4.55 -22.88 -17.12
CA ARG A 160 3.50 -23.81 -17.55
C ARG A 160 2.74 -23.31 -18.78
N ILE A 161 2.55 -22.00 -18.91
CA ILE A 161 1.88 -21.39 -20.07
C ILE A 161 2.80 -21.35 -21.29
N ILE A 162 4.08 -21.02 -21.10
CA ILE A 162 5.06 -21.00 -22.19
C ILE A 162 5.21 -22.40 -22.79
N ILE A 163 5.37 -23.43 -21.97
CA ILE A 163 5.48 -24.83 -22.43
C ILE A 163 4.24 -25.29 -23.19
N TRP A 164 3.05 -24.83 -22.78
CA TRP A 164 1.82 -25.18 -23.47
C TRP A 164 1.68 -24.47 -24.82
N ASN A 165 2.07 -23.19 -24.92
CA ASN A 165 2.03 -22.45 -26.19
C ASN A 165 3.04 -22.97 -27.22
N THR A 166 4.08 -23.69 -26.78
CA THR A 166 5.08 -24.30 -27.67
C THR A 166 4.72 -25.70 -28.18
N LYS A 167 3.57 -26.27 -27.78
CA LYS A 167 3.04 -27.55 -28.28
C LYS A 167 1.77 -27.33 -29.07
#